data_AF-A0A520PNZ8-F1
#
_entry.id   AF-A0A520PNZ8-F1
#
_cell.length_a   1.000
_cell.length_b   1.000
_cell.length_c   1.000
_cell.angle_alpha   90.00
_cell.angle_beta   90.00
_cell.angle_gamma   90.00
#
_symmetry.space_group_name_H-M   'P 1'
#
loop_
_entity.id
_entity.type
_entity.pdbx_description
1 polymer ?
#
loop_
_entity_poly.entity_id
_entity_poly.type
_entity_poly.pdbx_seq_one_letter_code
_entity_poly.pdbx_strand_id
1 'polypeptide(L)'
;MADVQRGHRAELPLRRAHAALRRTGLRLGAALRARPPRAHLARESARPPARALDDRALELVELPAELRPRLPRDREPRLRRLPRRARGAVPLREHDPALADHPRAAARPLGAGDHREAPVKASWHRWARWLTAEEDGVPLALCRVICAGTVALHIGRFLLTGAADAALLHADYGGLSYTHGWLEPVGGATIESLRLLCAVCAIAGASAALGLFTRPSLAVTWISLRTIISLNPSAHGSYDALLVDVLFVLMLADSGKALSLDARLRGKGGPAQRWGRFLLVFQLGLLYIGTGITKVSASWVPGGAADALWYILQQPTWARFPELPLWTFPLTQAATTMTWFYEVSGPIFFFAAVLEDVEPEKRWLKRLKAFFARTRFVYVYLAFGLAMHVGIELTMEVGPFSLAALAL
;
A
#
# COMPACT_ATOMS: atom_id res chain seq x y z
N MET A 1 -6.84 81.33 14.07
CA MET A 1 -6.75 80.28 15.10
C MET A 1 -8.15 80.04 15.63
N ALA A 2 -8.87 79.12 15.01
CA ALA A 2 -10.24 78.74 15.35
C ALA A 2 -10.22 77.22 15.42
N ASP A 3 -10.42 76.66 16.61
CA ASP A 3 -10.37 75.21 16.80
C ASP A 3 -11.34 74.73 17.88
N VAL A 4 -12.30 73.94 17.40
CA VAL A 4 -12.79 72.67 17.95
C VAL A 4 -13.17 72.59 19.44
N GLN A 5 -14.48 72.72 19.69
CA GLN A 5 -15.19 71.93 20.70
C GLN A 5 -16.61 71.59 20.21
N ARG A 6 -16.81 70.36 19.74
CA ARG A 6 -18.12 69.68 19.66
C ARG A 6 -17.92 68.22 19.24
N GLY A 7 -18.29 67.27 20.11
CA GLY A 7 -18.45 65.87 19.68
C GLY A 7 -18.29 64.77 20.73
N HIS A 8 -19.08 64.76 21.81
CA HIS A 8 -19.22 63.59 22.70
C HIS A 8 -20.68 63.39 23.14
N ARG A 9 -21.52 62.89 22.23
CA ARG A 9 -22.85 62.33 22.54
C ARG A 9 -23.25 61.26 21.51
N ALA A 10 -22.68 60.05 21.61
CA ALA A 10 -23.15 58.91 20.81
C ALA A 10 -22.91 57.49 21.40
N GLU A 11 -22.51 57.31 22.67
CA GLU A 11 -22.18 55.96 23.18
C GLU A 11 -23.23 55.29 24.10
N LEU A 12 -24.33 55.96 24.40
CA LEU A 12 -25.37 55.42 25.29
C LEU A 12 -26.30 54.31 24.70
N PRO A 13 -26.49 54.13 23.38
CA PRO A 13 -27.41 53.09 22.86
C PRO A 13 -26.84 51.65 22.91
N LEU A 14 -25.52 51.48 22.70
CA LEU A 14 -24.89 50.16 22.53
C LEU A 14 -24.81 49.34 23.81
N ARG A 15 -24.60 49.99 24.97
CA ARG A 15 -24.55 49.30 26.27
C ARG A 15 -25.93 48.76 26.71
N ARG A 16 -27.03 49.38 26.27
CA ARG A 16 -28.39 48.90 26.57
C ARG A 16 -28.79 47.70 25.70
N ALA A 17 -28.33 47.64 24.45
CA ALA A 17 -28.55 46.50 23.56
C ALA A 17 -27.86 45.21 24.07
N HIS A 18 -26.63 45.33 24.59
CA HIS A 18 -25.89 44.19 25.14
C HIS A 18 -26.48 43.63 26.45
N ALA A 19 -27.07 44.49 27.29
CA ALA A 19 -27.74 44.05 28.52
C ALA A 19 -29.07 43.33 28.26
N ALA A 20 -29.78 43.69 27.18
CA ALA A 20 -31.02 43.03 26.78
C ALA A 20 -30.78 41.61 26.24
N LEU A 21 -29.76 41.42 25.38
CA LEU A 21 -29.41 40.11 24.80
C LEU A 21 -28.97 39.08 25.86
N ARG A 22 -28.27 39.50 26.93
CA ARG A 22 -27.89 38.61 28.03
C ARG A 22 -29.08 38.11 28.85
N ARG A 23 -30.16 38.89 28.98
CA ARG A 23 -31.36 38.48 29.74
C ARG A 23 -32.23 37.50 28.97
N THR A 24 -32.26 37.58 27.63
CA THR A 24 -33.03 36.66 26.79
C THR A 24 -32.34 35.29 26.67
N GLY A 25 -31.00 35.26 26.59
CA GLY A 25 -30.23 34.01 26.55
C GLY A 25 -30.33 33.16 27.83
N LEU A 26 -30.43 33.80 29.00
CA LEU A 26 -30.60 33.10 30.29
C LEU A 26 -32.00 32.50 30.49
N ARG A 27 -33.02 32.98 29.79
CA ARG A 27 -34.40 32.46 29.90
C ARG A 27 -34.66 31.26 28.99
N LEU A 28 -33.96 31.15 27.86
CA LEU A 28 -34.07 29.97 26.98
C LEU A 28 -33.37 28.72 27.55
N GLY A 29 -32.28 28.91 28.31
CA GLY A 29 -31.56 27.79 28.95
C GLY A 29 -32.29 27.15 30.14
N ALA A 30 -33.32 27.81 30.70
CA ALA A 30 -34.11 27.31 31.81
C ALA A 30 -35.32 26.46 31.39
N ALA A 31 -35.77 26.58 30.13
CA ALA A 31 -36.96 25.89 29.62
C ALA A 31 -36.70 24.50 29.01
N LEU A 32 -35.43 24.07 28.91
CA LEU A 32 -35.02 22.77 28.34
C LEU A 32 -34.43 21.81 29.38
N ARG A 33 -34.87 21.88 30.65
CA ARG A 33 -34.53 20.86 31.65
C ARG A 33 -35.52 19.69 31.56
N ALA A 34 -35.10 18.67 30.81
CA ALA A 34 -35.70 17.35 30.84
C ALA A 34 -35.59 16.72 32.24
N ARG A 35 -36.56 15.86 32.56
CA ARG A 35 -36.75 15.13 33.83
C ARG A 35 -35.48 14.41 34.33
N PRO A 36 -35.27 14.29 35.66
CA PRO A 36 -34.14 13.55 36.20
C PRO A 36 -34.35 12.03 36.02
N PRO A 37 -33.32 11.27 35.62
CA PRO A 37 -33.38 9.82 35.67
C PRO A 37 -33.16 9.32 37.10
N ARG A 38 -33.82 8.21 37.42
CA ARG A 38 -33.76 7.50 38.70
C ARG A 38 -32.32 7.07 39.01
N ALA A 39 -31.91 7.32 40.26
CA ALA A 39 -30.65 6.87 40.82
C ALA A 39 -30.61 5.34 40.92
N HIS A 40 -29.76 4.72 40.11
CA HIS A 40 -29.19 3.41 40.40
C HIS A 40 -27.70 3.59 40.69
N LEU A 41 -27.32 3.13 41.87
CA LEU A 41 -25.97 3.10 42.44
C LEU A 41 -24.91 2.63 41.44
N ALA A 42 -24.00 3.52 41.08
CA ALA A 42 -22.73 3.17 40.47
C ALA A 42 -21.63 3.37 41.52
N ARG A 43 -21.02 2.26 41.95
CA ARG A 43 -19.73 2.27 42.65
C ARG A 43 -18.71 2.93 41.75
N GLU A 44 -18.10 4.01 42.23
CA GLU A 44 -16.91 4.62 41.66
C GLU A 44 -15.78 3.57 41.62
N SER A 45 -15.41 3.14 40.41
CA SER A 45 -14.08 2.60 40.15
C SER A 45 -13.25 3.72 39.53
N ALA A 46 -12.26 4.18 40.29
CA ALA A 46 -11.24 5.09 39.80
C ALA A 46 -10.53 4.46 38.59
N ARG A 47 -10.82 4.97 37.39
CA ARG A 47 -10.03 4.66 36.20
C ARG A 47 -8.79 5.55 36.19
N PRO A 48 -7.57 4.98 36.08
CA PRO A 48 -6.37 5.79 35.88
C PRO A 48 -6.42 6.48 34.51
N PRO A 49 -5.67 7.58 34.32
CA PRO A 49 -5.64 8.32 33.06
C PRO A 49 -5.15 7.42 31.92
N ALA A 50 -5.74 7.63 30.74
CA ALA A 50 -5.35 6.93 29.51
C ALA A 50 -3.87 7.22 29.21
N ARG A 51 -3.03 6.18 29.28
CA ARG A 51 -1.65 6.23 28.77
C ARG A 51 -1.67 6.27 27.25
N ALA A 52 -0.72 7.01 26.69
CA ALA A 52 -0.50 7.14 25.25
C ALA A 52 -0.25 5.75 24.61
N LEU A 53 -0.66 5.60 23.35
CA LEU A 53 -0.59 4.35 22.59
C LEU A 53 0.83 3.92 22.20
N ASP A 54 1.85 4.72 22.51
CA ASP A 54 3.26 4.45 22.20
C ASP A 54 3.96 3.49 23.19
N ASP A 55 3.35 3.19 24.34
CA ASP A 55 3.91 2.25 25.34
C ASP A 55 3.62 0.76 25.03
N ARG A 56 3.03 0.43 23.87
CA ARG A 56 2.70 -0.96 23.48
C ARG A 56 3.64 -1.58 22.46
N ALA A 57 4.88 -1.10 22.39
CA ALA A 57 5.95 -1.85 21.75
C ALA A 57 6.37 -3.03 22.65
N LEU A 58 5.88 -4.23 22.33
CA LEU A 58 6.45 -5.52 22.76
C LEU A 58 6.78 -5.64 24.27
N GLU A 59 5.77 -5.56 25.14
CA GLU A 59 5.82 -6.38 26.35
C GLU A 59 5.67 -7.84 25.90
N LEU A 60 6.81 -8.52 25.71
CA LEU A 60 6.90 -9.96 25.86
C LEU A 60 6.30 -10.28 27.22
N VAL A 61 5.03 -10.70 27.22
CA VAL A 61 4.37 -11.25 28.41
C VAL A 61 5.24 -12.41 28.87
N GLU A 62 6.00 -12.20 29.94
CA GLU A 62 6.64 -13.29 30.65
C GLU A 62 5.53 -14.26 31.04
N LEU A 63 5.54 -15.44 30.40
CA LEU A 63 4.62 -16.51 30.76
C LEU A 63 4.76 -16.78 32.27
N PRO A 64 3.65 -16.77 33.04
CA PRO A 64 3.69 -17.08 34.47
C PRO A 64 4.50 -18.35 34.71
N ALA A 65 5.39 -18.33 35.72
CA ALA A 65 6.30 -19.44 36.01
C ALA A 65 5.58 -20.80 36.18
N GLU A 66 4.30 -20.76 36.54
CA GLU A 66 3.40 -21.90 36.70
C GLU A 66 3.01 -22.59 35.37
N LEU A 67 3.08 -21.89 34.23
CA LEU A 67 2.77 -22.43 32.91
C LEU A 67 3.99 -23.01 32.18
N ARG A 68 5.21 -22.68 32.62
CA ARG A 68 6.48 -23.18 32.08
C ARG A 68 6.61 -24.73 32.07
N PRO A 69 6.15 -25.49 33.08
CA PRO A 69 6.25 -26.96 33.05
C PRO A 69 5.19 -27.67 32.19
N ARG A 70 4.17 -26.95 31.68
CA ARG A 70 3.09 -27.53 30.86
C ARG A 70 3.27 -27.34 29.36
N LEU A 71 4.29 -26.57 28.94
CA LEU A 71 4.65 -26.46 27.54
C LEU A 71 5.28 -27.78 27.06
N PRO A 72 4.93 -28.28 25.87
CA PRO A 72 5.59 -29.44 25.29
C PRO A 72 7.09 -29.14 25.23
N ARG A 73 7.91 -29.91 25.97
CA ARG A 73 9.36 -29.80 25.83
C ARG A 73 9.68 -29.99 24.35
N ASP A 74 10.30 -28.99 23.74
CA ASP A 74 10.84 -29.07 22.39
C ASP A 74 11.67 -30.34 22.32
N ARG A 75 11.12 -31.36 21.66
CA ARG A 75 11.89 -32.54 21.32
C ARG A 75 12.94 -32.03 20.36
N GLU A 76 14.21 -32.17 20.74
CA GLU A 76 15.32 -31.93 19.84
C GLU A 76 14.98 -32.54 18.48
N PRO A 77 15.10 -31.77 17.38
CA PRO A 77 14.86 -32.30 16.07
C PRO A 77 15.85 -33.46 15.89
N ARG A 78 15.31 -34.70 15.89
CA ARG A 78 16.07 -35.87 15.49
C ARG A 78 16.46 -35.64 14.03
N LEU A 79 17.63 -35.04 13.83
CA LEU A 79 18.32 -34.99 12.56
C LEU A 79 18.54 -36.43 12.14
N ARG A 80 17.61 -36.95 11.34
CA ARG A 80 17.71 -38.24 10.69
C ARG A 80 18.93 -38.11 9.77
N ARG A 81 20.09 -38.59 10.24
CA ARG A 81 21.32 -38.67 9.45
C ARG A 81 20.96 -39.44 8.18
N LEU A 82 20.80 -38.71 7.08
CA LEU A 82 20.71 -39.31 5.76
C LEU A 82 22.01 -40.08 5.56
N PRO A 83 21.95 -41.37 5.16
CA PRO A 83 23.15 -42.14 4.89
C PRO A 83 23.96 -41.38 3.84
N ARG A 84 25.24 -41.15 4.14
CA ARG A 84 26.25 -40.63 3.21
C ARG A 84 26.18 -41.50 1.96
N ARG A 85 25.47 -41.04 0.92
CA ARG A 85 25.62 -41.57 -0.43
C ARG A 85 27.06 -41.27 -0.82
N ALA A 86 27.85 -42.32 -0.91
CA ALA A 86 29.19 -42.28 -1.49
C ALA A 86 29.11 -41.51 -2.81
N ARG A 87 29.99 -40.53 -2.97
CA ARG A 87 30.29 -39.90 -4.26
C ARG A 87 30.95 -40.97 -5.13
N GLY A 88 30.15 -41.88 -5.67
CA GLY A 88 30.55 -42.73 -6.77
C GLY A 88 30.56 -41.85 -8.02
N ALA A 89 31.73 -41.70 -8.64
CA ALA A 89 31.85 -41.14 -9.97
C ALA A 89 30.84 -41.85 -10.87
N VAL A 90 29.95 -41.08 -11.52
CA VAL A 90 29.11 -41.60 -12.59
C VAL A 90 30.05 -41.96 -13.72
N PRO A 91 30.20 -43.24 -14.10
CA PRO A 91 30.98 -43.58 -15.27
C PRO A 91 30.25 -42.96 -16.46
N LEU A 92 30.95 -42.13 -17.23
CA LEU A 92 30.51 -41.79 -18.58
C LEU A 92 30.36 -43.13 -19.32
N ARG A 93 29.11 -43.47 -19.65
CA ARG A 93 28.81 -44.61 -20.52
C ARG A 93 29.50 -44.32 -21.85
N GLU A 94 30.57 -45.07 -22.12
CA GLU A 94 31.10 -45.18 -23.46
C GLU A 94 29.97 -45.66 -24.38
N HIS A 95 29.83 -44.97 -25.51
CA HIS A 95 28.96 -45.38 -26.60
C HIS A 95 29.43 -46.74 -27.10
N ASP A 96 28.75 -47.80 -26.68
CA ASP A 96 28.94 -49.14 -27.22
C ASP A 96 28.37 -49.20 -28.65
N PRO A 97 29.21 -49.29 -29.69
CA PRO A 97 28.75 -49.33 -31.08
C PRO A 97 28.12 -50.69 -31.45
N ALA A 98 28.21 -51.70 -30.58
CA ALA A 98 27.76 -53.07 -30.86
C ALA A 98 26.25 -53.28 -30.67
N LEU A 99 25.49 -52.27 -30.25
CA LEU A 99 24.02 -52.34 -30.08
C LEU A 99 23.22 -51.99 -31.35
N ALA A 100 23.88 -51.86 -32.51
CA ALA A 100 23.25 -51.45 -33.77
C ALA A 100 22.37 -52.51 -34.45
N ASP A 101 22.51 -53.81 -34.12
CA ASP A 101 21.92 -54.89 -34.91
C ASP A 101 20.87 -55.75 -34.20
N HIS A 102 20.28 -55.29 -33.08
CA HIS A 102 19.14 -56.00 -32.52
C HIS A 102 17.88 -55.77 -33.38
N PRO A 103 17.27 -56.83 -33.96
CA PRO A 103 16.01 -56.71 -34.68
C PRO A 103 14.96 -56.12 -33.74
N ARG A 104 14.33 -55.03 -34.20
CA ARG A 104 13.27 -54.30 -33.50
C ARG A 104 12.13 -55.26 -33.16
N ALA A 105 12.21 -55.91 -32.01
CA ALA A 105 11.10 -56.64 -31.42
C ALA A 105 9.96 -55.63 -31.30
N ALA A 106 8.86 -55.91 -31.99
CA ALA A 106 7.67 -55.07 -32.01
C ALA A 106 7.31 -54.71 -30.57
N ALA A 107 7.59 -53.46 -30.20
CA ALA A 107 7.27 -52.93 -28.90
C ALA A 107 5.77 -53.07 -28.73
N ARG A 108 5.35 -54.04 -27.90
CA ARG A 108 4.00 -54.09 -27.37
C ARG A 108 3.69 -52.66 -26.90
N PRO A 109 2.59 -52.03 -27.35
CA PRO A 109 2.20 -50.74 -26.83
C PRO A 109 2.09 -50.92 -25.33
N LEU A 110 3.06 -50.35 -24.59
CA LEU A 110 2.99 -50.20 -23.15
C LEU A 110 1.64 -49.58 -22.91
N GLY A 111 0.76 -50.36 -22.26
CA GLY A 111 -0.66 -50.07 -22.17
C GLY A 111 -0.85 -48.61 -21.81
N ALA A 112 -1.88 -48.01 -22.42
CA ALA A 112 -2.44 -46.73 -22.01
C ALA A 112 -2.85 -46.84 -20.54
N GLY A 113 -1.87 -46.76 -19.65
CA GLY A 113 -2.06 -46.59 -18.23
C GLY A 113 -2.80 -45.29 -18.12
N ASP A 114 -4.05 -45.38 -17.66
CA ASP A 114 -4.90 -44.28 -17.25
C ASP A 114 -4.21 -43.56 -16.08
N HIS A 115 -3.09 -42.89 -16.37
CA HIS A 115 -2.45 -41.93 -15.50
C HIS A 115 -3.33 -40.70 -15.56
N ARG A 116 -4.54 -40.80 -14.99
CA ARG A 116 -5.30 -39.65 -14.53
C ARG A 116 -4.35 -38.90 -13.61
N GLU A 117 -3.67 -37.90 -14.18
CA GLU A 117 -2.88 -36.98 -13.38
C GLU A 117 -3.78 -36.52 -12.24
N ALA A 118 -3.30 -36.70 -11.00
CA ALA A 118 -4.10 -36.36 -9.84
C ALA A 118 -4.69 -34.95 -10.03
N PRO A 119 -5.98 -34.73 -9.76
CA PRO A 119 -6.69 -33.49 -10.12
C PRO A 119 -6.02 -32.21 -9.62
N VAL A 120 -5.24 -32.30 -8.54
CA VAL A 120 -4.39 -31.24 -8.00
C VAL A 120 -3.30 -30.82 -8.99
N LYS A 121 -2.60 -31.78 -9.62
CA LYS A 121 -1.54 -31.54 -10.61
C LYS A 121 -2.08 -30.83 -11.85
N ALA A 122 -3.24 -31.27 -12.35
CA ALA A 122 -3.91 -30.65 -13.49
C ALA A 122 -4.34 -29.20 -13.19
N SER A 123 -4.86 -28.95 -11.98
CA SER A 123 -5.26 -27.62 -11.53
C SER A 123 -4.05 -26.67 -11.38
N TRP A 124 -2.96 -27.16 -10.79
CA TRP A 124 -1.70 -26.44 -10.67
C TRP A 124 -1.13 -26.07 -12.05
N HIS A 125 -1.04 -27.03 -12.97
CA HIS A 125 -0.53 -26.74 -14.33
C HIS A 125 -1.40 -25.74 -15.07
N ARG A 126 -2.73 -25.78 -14.90
CA ARG A 126 -3.64 -24.79 -15.46
C ARG A 126 -3.36 -23.39 -14.91
N TRP A 127 -3.20 -23.28 -13.59
CA TRP A 127 -2.90 -22.02 -12.93
C TRP A 127 -1.53 -21.46 -13.33
N ALA A 128 -0.49 -22.30 -13.33
CA ALA A 128 0.84 -21.92 -13.77
C ALA A 128 0.83 -21.44 -15.23
N ARG A 129 0.17 -22.17 -16.15
CA ARG A 129 0.02 -21.74 -17.56
C ARG A 129 -0.69 -20.40 -17.69
N TRP A 130 -1.71 -20.16 -16.87
CA TRP A 130 -2.44 -18.89 -16.88
C TRP A 130 -1.55 -17.73 -16.40
N LEU A 131 -0.73 -17.94 -15.36
CA LEU A 131 0.20 -16.94 -14.85
C LEU A 131 1.39 -16.67 -15.78
N THR A 132 1.88 -17.68 -16.49
CA THR A 132 3.01 -17.55 -17.41
C THR A 132 2.57 -17.22 -18.84
N ALA A 133 1.27 -17.00 -19.07
CA ALA A 133 0.77 -16.56 -20.37
C ALA A 133 1.43 -15.23 -20.74
N GLU A 134 1.82 -15.11 -22.01
CA GLU A 134 2.37 -13.89 -22.57
C GLU A 134 1.27 -12.88 -22.86
N GLU A 135 1.50 -11.62 -22.52
CA GLU A 135 0.62 -10.49 -22.76
C GLU A 135 1.42 -9.25 -23.16
N ASP A 136 0.72 -8.19 -23.55
CA ASP A 136 1.36 -6.90 -23.85
C ASP A 136 2.18 -6.42 -22.65
N GLY A 137 3.44 -6.06 -22.89
CA GLY A 137 4.35 -5.55 -21.87
C GLY A 137 4.11 -4.09 -21.51
N VAL A 138 3.32 -3.33 -22.29
CA VAL A 138 3.08 -1.90 -22.07
C VAL A 138 2.54 -1.58 -20.67
N PRO A 139 1.52 -2.28 -20.13
CA PRO A 139 1.01 -1.99 -18.77
C PRO A 139 2.09 -2.08 -17.69
N LEU A 140 2.91 -3.14 -17.70
CA LEU A 140 4.03 -3.29 -16.75
C LEU A 140 5.10 -2.22 -16.94
N ALA A 141 5.35 -1.81 -18.17
CA ALA A 141 6.30 -0.75 -18.46
C ALA A 141 5.80 0.62 -17.97
N LEU A 142 4.51 0.92 -18.13
CA LEU A 142 3.91 2.14 -17.59
C LEU A 142 3.96 2.16 -16.06
N CYS A 143 3.61 1.05 -15.40
CA CYS A 143 3.75 0.94 -13.95
C CYS A 143 5.22 1.18 -13.51
N ARG A 144 6.19 0.58 -14.21
CA ARG A 144 7.62 0.86 -13.97
C ARG A 144 7.97 2.34 -14.12
N VAL A 145 7.60 2.96 -15.24
CA VAL A 145 7.92 4.36 -15.53
C VAL A 145 7.34 5.28 -14.45
N ILE A 146 6.06 5.09 -14.11
CA ILE A 146 5.37 5.94 -13.14
C ILE A 146 5.92 5.71 -11.74
N CYS A 147 6.02 4.47 -11.26
CA CYS A 147 6.48 4.19 -9.90
C CYS A 147 7.95 4.55 -9.68
N ALA A 148 8.85 4.11 -10.57
CA ALA A 148 10.28 4.41 -10.42
C ALA A 148 10.57 5.90 -10.67
N GLY A 149 9.86 6.54 -11.60
CA GLY A 149 9.95 7.97 -11.85
C GLY A 149 9.45 8.79 -10.65
N THR A 150 8.36 8.34 -10.02
CA THR A 150 7.82 8.95 -8.79
C THR A 150 8.83 8.86 -7.65
N VAL A 151 9.47 7.71 -7.44
CA VAL A 151 10.55 7.56 -6.44
C VAL A 151 11.71 8.50 -6.76
N ALA A 152 12.15 8.56 -8.02
CA ALA A 152 13.26 9.42 -8.44
C ALA A 152 12.98 10.90 -8.16
N LEU A 153 11.80 11.38 -8.55
CA LEU A 153 11.39 12.77 -8.34
C LEU A 153 11.20 13.08 -6.85
N HIS A 154 10.56 12.17 -6.10
CA HIS A 154 10.30 12.36 -4.68
C HIS A 154 11.60 12.41 -3.88
N ILE A 155 12.47 11.41 -4.02
CA ILE A 155 13.75 11.36 -3.31
C ILE A 155 14.70 12.46 -3.79
N GLY A 156 14.70 12.76 -5.10
CA GLY A 156 15.46 13.88 -5.66
C GLY A 156 15.05 15.22 -5.04
N ARG A 157 13.75 15.51 -4.96
CA ARG A 157 13.24 16.72 -4.29
C ARG A 157 13.55 16.71 -2.79
N PHE A 158 13.39 15.57 -2.12
CA PHE A 158 13.67 15.42 -0.70
C PHE A 158 15.13 15.72 -0.36
N LEU A 159 16.05 15.29 -1.22
CA LEU A 159 17.47 15.63 -1.15
C LEU A 159 17.73 17.11 -1.44
N LEU A 160 17.22 17.64 -2.56
CA LEU A 160 17.52 19.00 -3.03
C LEU A 160 16.94 20.11 -2.12
N THR A 161 15.89 19.82 -1.38
CA THR A 161 15.28 20.77 -0.42
C THR A 161 15.96 20.76 0.95
N GLY A 162 16.91 19.85 1.19
CA GLY A 162 17.51 19.64 2.51
C GLY A 162 16.57 18.94 3.51
N ALA A 163 15.37 18.57 3.10
CA ALA A 163 14.41 17.87 3.95
C ALA A 163 14.92 16.48 4.38
N ALA A 164 15.69 15.80 3.52
CA ALA A 164 16.36 14.55 3.86
C ALA A 164 17.31 14.72 5.06
N ASP A 165 18.12 15.78 5.08
CA ASP A 165 19.07 16.04 6.17
C ASP A 165 18.35 16.27 7.49
N ALA A 166 17.24 17.01 7.48
CA ALA A 166 16.46 17.24 8.69
C ALA A 166 15.76 15.96 9.19
N ALA A 167 15.14 15.21 8.28
CA ALA A 167 14.24 14.12 8.64
C ALA A 167 14.97 12.78 8.89
N LEU A 168 16.09 12.50 8.21
CA LEU A 168 16.71 11.17 8.23
C LEU A 168 18.03 11.12 8.99
N LEU A 169 18.68 12.25 9.25
CA LEU A 169 19.93 12.30 9.99
C LEU A 169 19.70 11.78 11.43
N HIS A 170 20.64 10.99 11.93
CA HIS A 170 20.55 10.44 13.28
C HIS A 170 20.71 11.55 14.34
N ALA A 171 20.09 11.37 15.50
CA ALA A 171 20.09 12.33 16.59
C ALA A 171 21.52 12.64 17.09
N ASP A 172 22.43 11.66 17.04
CA ASP A 172 23.84 11.85 17.41
C ASP A 172 24.59 12.82 16.48
N TYR A 173 24.06 13.05 15.28
CA TYR A 173 24.58 14.01 14.30
C TYR A 173 23.69 15.26 14.18
N GLY A 174 22.73 15.45 15.08
CA GLY A 174 21.86 16.62 15.14
C GLY A 174 20.57 16.52 14.31
N GLY A 175 20.18 15.32 13.87
CA GLY A 175 18.94 15.10 13.14
C GLY A 175 17.74 14.64 13.99
N LEU A 176 16.66 14.22 13.32
CA LEU A 176 15.40 13.81 13.94
C LEU A 176 15.19 12.28 14.01
N SER A 177 16.12 11.48 13.48
CA SER A 177 16.04 10.02 13.56
C SER A 177 16.68 9.49 14.84
N TYR A 178 16.05 8.50 15.47
CA TYR A 178 16.62 7.69 16.55
C TYR A 178 16.88 6.23 16.15
N THR A 179 16.70 5.91 14.88
CA THR A 179 16.77 4.52 14.40
C THR A 179 18.17 4.23 13.88
N HIS A 180 18.82 3.26 14.51
CA HIS A 180 20.05 2.69 14.00
C HIS A 180 19.71 1.75 12.84
N GLY A 181 20.24 2.05 11.67
CA GLY A 181 19.79 1.45 10.41
C GLY A 181 20.80 0.50 9.78
N TRP A 182 20.52 0.13 8.54
CA TRP A 182 21.43 -0.70 7.73
C TRP A 182 22.75 0.01 7.38
N LEU A 183 22.85 1.31 7.71
CA LEU A 183 24.05 2.10 7.54
C LEU A 183 25.06 1.94 8.69
N GLU A 184 24.68 1.37 9.83
CA GLU A 184 25.61 1.20 10.97
C GLU A 184 26.90 0.45 10.60
N PRO A 185 26.86 -0.67 9.85
CA PRO A 185 28.08 -1.39 9.48
C PRO A 185 29.02 -0.60 8.55
N VAL A 186 28.56 0.50 7.96
CA VAL A 186 29.32 1.34 7.02
C VAL A 186 29.59 2.75 7.57
N GLY A 187 29.51 2.93 8.90
CA GLY A 187 29.82 4.19 9.57
C GLY A 187 28.61 5.04 9.97
N GLY A 188 27.41 4.47 9.92
CA GLY A 188 26.18 5.10 10.40
C GLY A 188 25.52 6.04 9.39
N ALA A 189 24.38 6.60 9.81
CA ALA A 189 23.62 7.58 9.04
C ALA A 189 24.22 9.00 9.20
N THR A 190 25.46 9.20 8.77
CA THR A 190 26.07 10.54 8.65
C THR A 190 25.42 11.33 7.51
N ILE A 191 25.65 12.64 7.47
CA ILE A 191 25.09 13.49 6.41
C ILE A 191 25.60 13.09 5.01
N GLU A 192 26.86 12.67 4.88
CA GLU A 192 27.44 12.22 3.62
C GLU A 192 26.85 10.89 3.16
N SER A 193 26.75 9.90 4.06
CA SER A 193 26.20 8.58 3.72
C SER A 193 24.72 8.67 3.35
N LEU A 194 23.97 9.52 4.06
CA LEU A 194 22.57 9.81 3.79
C LEU A 194 22.36 10.46 2.42
N ARG A 195 23.09 11.54 2.13
CA ARG A 195 22.99 12.26 0.86
C ARG A 195 23.40 11.38 -0.32
N LEU A 196 24.46 10.57 -0.14
CA LEU A 196 24.87 9.58 -1.13
C LEU A 196 23.77 8.54 -1.37
N LEU A 197 23.17 7.99 -0.31
CA LEU A 197 22.08 7.03 -0.41
C LEU A 197 20.88 7.60 -1.17
N CYS A 198 20.47 8.84 -0.85
CA CYS A 198 19.38 9.52 -1.54
C CYS A 198 19.72 9.78 -3.02
N ALA A 199 20.94 10.24 -3.33
CA ALA A 199 21.39 10.46 -4.70
C ALA A 199 21.41 9.17 -5.51
N VAL A 200 21.95 8.07 -4.94
CA VAL A 200 21.94 6.75 -5.56
C VAL A 200 20.51 6.28 -5.82
N CYS A 201 19.61 6.42 -4.85
CA CYS A 201 18.20 6.05 -5.00
C CYS A 201 17.53 6.85 -6.14
N ALA A 202 17.72 8.17 -6.19
CA ALA A 202 17.13 9.03 -7.20
C ALA A 202 17.65 8.71 -8.61
N ILE A 203 18.97 8.54 -8.78
CA ILE A 203 19.61 8.22 -10.06
C ILE A 203 19.21 6.81 -10.53
N ALA A 204 19.21 5.83 -9.61
CA ALA A 204 18.77 4.47 -9.91
C ALA A 204 17.28 4.45 -10.30
N GLY A 205 16.43 5.20 -9.60
CA GLY A 205 15.01 5.34 -9.91
C GLY A 205 14.78 5.95 -11.28
N ALA A 206 15.51 7.02 -11.63
CA ALA A 206 15.45 7.62 -12.95
C ALA A 206 15.91 6.64 -14.05
N SER A 207 16.99 5.92 -13.80
CA SER A 207 17.49 4.87 -14.71
C SER A 207 16.47 3.75 -14.88
N ALA A 208 15.82 3.31 -13.79
CA ALA A 208 14.76 2.32 -13.80
C ALA A 208 13.52 2.80 -14.55
N ALA A 209 13.14 4.08 -14.42
CA ALA A 209 12.04 4.68 -15.18
C ALA A 209 12.33 4.74 -16.69
N LEU A 210 13.55 5.08 -17.08
CA LEU A 210 14.00 5.04 -18.48
C LEU A 210 14.20 3.61 -19.01
N GLY A 211 14.35 2.64 -18.11
CA GLY A 211 14.56 1.24 -18.45
C GLY A 211 15.98 0.99 -18.93
N LEU A 212 16.94 1.65 -18.27
CA LEU A 212 18.37 1.45 -18.42
C LEU A 212 18.85 0.49 -17.33
N PHE A 213 19.43 -0.65 -17.73
CA PHE A 213 19.78 -1.74 -16.82
C PHE A 213 18.59 -2.12 -15.92
N THR A 214 17.41 -2.30 -16.51
CA THR A 214 16.09 -2.27 -15.86
C THR A 214 16.04 -3.06 -14.55
N ARG A 215 16.50 -4.32 -14.55
CA ARG A 215 16.46 -5.15 -13.33
C ARG A 215 17.47 -4.67 -12.26
N PRO A 216 18.77 -4.49 -12.57
CA PRO A 216 19.71 -3.86 -11.63
C PRO A 216 19.26 -2.50 -11.10
N SER A 217 18.78 -1.60 -11.95
CA SER A 217 18.34 -0.26 -11.52
C SER A 217 17.11 -0.33 -10.62
N LEU A 218 16.14 -1.20 -10.90
CA LEU A 218 15.01 -1.46 -9.99
C LEU A 218 15.47 -2.05 -8.66
N ALA A 219 16.41 -3.00 -8.65
CA ALA A 219 16.93 -3.61 -7.43
C ALA A 219 17.67 -2.59 -6.54
N VAL A 220 18.51 -1.74 -7.15
CA VAL A 220 19.19 -0.63 -6.44
C VAL A 220 18.17 0.38 -5.91
N THR A 221 17.19 0.76 -6.73
CA THR A 221 16.11 1.67 -6.29
C THR A 221 15.36 1.09 -5.08
N TRP A 222 15.00 -0.20 -5.15
CA TRP A 222 14.29 -0.92 -4.10
C TRP A 222 15.08 -0.98 -2.79
N ILE A 223 16.35 -1.42 -2.83
CA ILE A 223 17.15 -1.56 -1.61
C ILE A 223 17.46 -0.19 -1.00
N SER A 224 17.75 0.83 -1.82
CA SER A 224 18.02 2.19 -1.33
C SER A 224 16.77 2.82 -0.73
N LEU A 225 15.62 2.73 -1.39
CA LEU A 225 14.35 3.24 -0.86
C LEU A 225 13.97 2.54 0.45
N ARG A 226 14.08 1.21 0.50
CA ARG A 226 13.80 0.43 1.71
C ARG A 226 14.74 0.82 2.86
N THR A 227 16.00 1.11 2.56
CA THR A 227 16.97 1.59 3.54
C THR A 227 16.60 3.00 4.02
N ILE A 228 16.24 3.91 3.12
CA ILE A 228 15.83 5.28 3.46
C ILE A 228 14.62 5.27 4.41
N ILE A 229 13.59 4.48 4.10
CA ILE A 229 12.36 4.39 4.90
C ILE A 229 12.66 3.85 6.30
N SER A 230 13.60 2.91 6.44
CA SER A 230 13.94 2.35 7.75
C SER A 230 14.76 3.29 8.64
N LEU A 231 15.35 4.35 8.08
CA LEU A 231 16.09 5.34 8.86
C LEU A 231 15.18 6.20 9.72
N ASN A 232 13.94 6.49 9.31
CA ASN A 232 13.00 7.19 10.19
C ASN A 232 11.55 6.75 9.93
N PRO A 233 11.01 5.85 10.78
CA PRO A 233 9.62 5.38 10.69
C PRO A 233 8.56 6.50 10.73
N SER A 234 8.88 7.66 11.32
CA SER A 234 7.95 8.79 11.44
C SER A 234 7.98 9.73 10.23
N ALA A 235 8.98 9.60 9.35
CA ALA A 235 9.15 10.48 8.20
C ALA A 235 8.57 9.91 6.89
N HIS A 236 8.09 8.67 6.90
CA HIS A 236 7.56 8.01 5.71
C HIS A 236 6.02 7.96 5.72
N GLY A 237 5.42 7.99 4.54
CA GLY A 237 3.99 7.79 4.35
C GLY A 237 3.61 6.33 4.13
N SER A 238 2.32 6.04 4.05
CA SER A 238 1.82 4.70 3.66
C SER A 238 2.17 4.35 2.20
N TYR A 239 2.37 5.36 1.35
CA TYR A 239 2.75 5.19 -0.04
C TYR A 239 4.17 4.62 -0.22
N ASP A 240 5.04 4.81 0.75
CA ASP A 240 6.42 4.33 0.69
C ASP A 240 6.50 2.81 0.73
N ALA A 241 5.69 2.18 1.60
CA ALA A 241 5.55 0.74 1.65
C ALA A 241 4.96 0.17 0.34
N LEU A 242 3.95 0.86 -0.22
CA LEU A 242 3.37 0.49 -1.52
C LEU A 242 4.42 0.51 -2.63
N LEU A 243 5.22 1.58 -2.73
CA LEU A 243 6.28 1.71 -3.74
C LEU A 243 7.36 0.64 -3.57
N VAL A 244 7.77 0.31 -2.34
CA VAL A 244 8.72 -0.78 -2.06
C VAL A 244 8.19 -2.12 -2.58
N ASP A 245 6.93 -2.45 -2.30
CA ASP A 245 6.33 -3.72 -2.73
C ASP A 245 6.17 -3.78 -4.26
N VAL A 246 5.76 -2.68 -4.89
CA VAL A 246 5.62 -2.59 -6.35
C VAL A 246 6.97 -2.73 -7.04
N LEU A 247 8.01 -2.04 -6.55
CA LEU A 247 9.37 -2.17 -7.08
C LEU A 247 9.90 -3.60 -6.96
N PHE A 248 9.57 -4.30 -5.86
CA PHE A 248 9.93 -5.70 -5.67
C PHE A 248 9.30 -6.61 -6.73
N VAL A 249 8.03 -6.39 -7.09
CA VAL A 249 7.39 -7.15 -8.17
C VAL A 249 8.01 -6.79 -9.52
N LEU A 250 8.19 -5.48 -9.80
CA LEU A 250 8.70 -5.00 -11.08
C LEU A 250 10.13 -5.44 -11.39
N MET A 251 11.00 -5.57 -10.38
CA MET A 251 12.39 -6.01 -10.59
C MET A 251 12.48 -7.48 -11.00
N LEU A 252 11.49 -8.29 -10.60
CA LEU A 252 11.40 -9.71 -10.94
C LEU A 252 10.59 -9.95 -12.21
N ALA A 253 9.61 -9.08 -12.49
CA ALA A 253 8.78 -9.13 -13.68
C ALA A 253 9.52 -8.69 -14.95
N ASP A 254 8.88 -8.91 -16.10
CA ASP A 254 9.39 -8.51 -17.41
C ASP A 254 9.08 -7.03 -17.76
N SER A 255 9.15 -6.14 -16.77
CA SER A 255 8.81 -4.71 -16.88
C SER A 255 9.75 -3.92 -17.82
N GLY A 256 10.88 -4.52 -18.19
CA GLY A 256 11.84 -3.98 -19.16
C GLY A 256 11.62 -4.42 -20.60
N LYS A 257 10.62 -5.25 -20.92
CA LYS A 257 10.38 -5.70 -22.32
C LYS A 257 9.62 -4.70 -23.19
N ALA A 258 8.99 -3.68 -22.60
CA ALA A 258 8.33 -2.60 -23.32
C ALA A 258 8.74 -1.23 -22.77
N LEU A 259 8.69 -0.20 -23.63
CA LEU A 259 8.99 1.21 -23.32
C LEU A 259 10.30 1.42 -22.53
N SER A 260 11.33 0.60 -22.78
CA SER A 260 12.62 0.66 -22.10
C SER A 260 13.75 0.94 -23.09
N LEU A 261 14.77 1.65 -22.63
CA LEU A 261 16.00 1.82 -23.40
C LEU A 261 16.71 0.49 -23.62
N ASP A 262 16.69 -0.43 -22.65
CA ASP A 262 17.26 -1.77 -22.81
C ASP A 262 16.62 -2.55 -23.98
N ALA A 263 15.29 -2.52 -24.09
CA ALA A 263 14.57 -3.19 -25.18
C ALA A 263 14.90 -2.55 -26.53
N ARG A 264 14.94 -1.21 -26.58
CA ARG A 264 15.27 -0.46 -27.79
C ARG A 264 16.71 -0.68 -28.25
N LEU A 265 17.67 -0.63 -27.33
CA LEU A 265 19.11 -0.72 -27.65
C LEU A 265 19.57 -2.16 -27.89
N ARG A 266 18.96 -3.14 -27.23
CA ARG A 266 19.38 -4.56 -27.32
C ARG A 266 18.48 -5.39 -28.25
N GLY A 267 17.44 -4.80 -28.82
CA GLY A 267 16.45 -5.49 -29.65
C GLY A 267 15.65 -6.57 -28.90
N LYS A 268 15.51 -6.42 -27.58
CA LYS A 268 14.86 -7.42 -26.70
C LYS A 268 13.43 -7.04 -26.30
N GLY A 269 12.78 -6.21 -27.11
CA GLY A 269 11.38 -5.88 -26.91
C GLY A 269 10.47 -7.10 -27.11
N GLY A 270 9.34 -7.16 -26.40
CA GLY A 270 8.41 -8.27 -26.59
C GLY A 270 7.34 -8.38 -25.50
N PRO A 271 6.58 -9.48 -25.52
CA PRO A 271 5.52 -9.71 -24.55
C PRO A 271 6.08 -10.01 -23.15
N ALA A 272 5.34 -9.62 -22.12
CA ALA A 272 5.64 -9.89 -20.73
C ALA A 272 4.79 -11.05 -20.19
N GLN A 273 5.27 -11.72 -19.15
CA GLN A 273 4.48 -12.74 -18.46
C GLN A 273 3.42 -12.09 -17.56
N ARG A 274 2.21 -12.64 -17.58
CA ARG A 274 1.04 -12.13 -16.85
C ARG A 274 1.20 -12.03 -15.34
N TRP A 275 1.98 -12.92 -14.72
CA TRP A 275 2.07 -13.01 -13.27
C TRP A 275 2.47 -11.68 -12.60
N GLY A 276 3.30 -10.86 -13.27
CA GLY A 276 3.71 -9.55 -12.75
C GLY A 276 2.52 -8.62 -12.59
N ARG A 277 1.71 -8.45 -13.66
CA ARG A 277 0.48 -7.63 -13.62
C ARG A 277 -0.51 -8.20 -12.61
N PHE A 278 -0.67 -9.52 -12.58
CA PHE A 278 -1.56 -10.18 -11.62
C PHE A 278 -1.21 -9.83 -10.16
N LEU A 279 0.07 -9.93 -9.78
CA LEU A 279 0.49 -9.62 -8.41
C LEU A 279 0.29 -8.14 -8.07
N LEU A 280 0.54 -7.23 -9.00
CA LEU A 280 0.29 -5.79 -8.81
C LEU A 280 -1.19 -5.49 -8.58
N VAL A 281 -2.08 -6.03 -9.42
CA VAL A 281 -3.54 -5.86 -9.26
C VAL A 281 -4.05 -6.55 -7.99
N PHE A 282 -3.48 -7.70 -7.63
CA PHE A 282 -3.80 -8.38 -6.38
C PHE A 282 -3.42 -7.55 -5.16
N GLN A 283 -2.20 -7.01 -5.15
CA GLN A 283 -1.72 -6.13 -4.10
C GLN A 283 -2.60 -4.87 -3.98
N LEU A 284 -3.02 -4.28 -5.10
CA LEU A 284 -3.94 -3.15 -5.12
C LEU A 284 -5.29 -3.52 -4.47
N GLY A 285 -5.82 -4.70 -4.79
CA GLY A 285 -7.02 -5.23 -4.15
C GLY A 285 -6.88 -5.39 -2.63
N LEU A 286 -5.74 -5.93 -2.17
CA LEU A 286 -5.43 -6.08 -0.75
C LEU A 286 -5.26 -4.73 -0.03
N LEU A 287 -4.58 -3.78 -0.67
CA LEU A 287 -4.40 -2.43 -0.16
C LEU A 287 -5.76 -1.79 0.12
N TYR A 288 -6.64 -1.78 -0.89
CA TYR A 288 -7.94 -1.12 -0.77
C TYR A 288 -8.85 -1.75 0.27
N ILE A 289 -8.98 -3.09 0.32
CA ILE A 289 -9.76 -3.71 1.40
C ILE A 289 -9.14 -3.44 2.77
N GLY A 290 -7.81 -3.46 2.88
CA GLY A 290 -7.11 -3.12 4.10
C GLY A 290 -7.48 -1.72 4.58
N THR A 291 -7.42 -0.71 3.69
CA THR A 291 -7.81 0.67 4.02
C THR A 291 -9.29 0.81 4.35
N GLY A 292 -10.17 0.08 3.67
CA GLY A 292 -11.62 0.13 3.93
C GLY A 292 -11.97 -0.45 5.30
N ILE A 293 -11.32 -1.55 5.70
CA ILE A 293 -11.52 -2.18 7.01
C ILE A 293 -10.97 -1.30 8.14
N THR A 294 -9.81 -0.67 7.96
CA THR A 294 -9.23 0.21 8.99
C THR A 294 -10.00 1.51 9.17
N LYS A 295 -10.84 1.88 8.20
CA LYS A 295 -11.77 3.02 8.25
C LYS A 295 -13.16 2.68 8.79
N VAL A 296 -13.36 1.56 9.48
CA VAL A 296 -14.67 1.24 10.09
C VAL A 296 -14.88 2.11 11.34
N SER A 297 -15.29 3.36 11.14
CA SER A 297 -15.67 4.31 12.19
C SER A 297 -16.85 5.18 11.76
N ALA A 298 -17.51 5.82 12.74
CA ALA A 298 -18.68 6.68 12.49
C ALA A 298 -18.40 7.83 11.50
N SER A 299 -17.16 8.28 11.37
CA SER A 299 -16.77 9.33 10.43
C SER A 299 -16.63 8.85 8.99
N TRP A 300 -16.61 7.55 8.73
CA TRP A 300 -16.38 6.99 7.38
C TRP A 300 -17.56 6.18 6.86
N VAL A 301 -18.21 5.38 7.72
CA VAL A 301 -19.17 4.37 7.25
C VAL A 301 -20.55 4.97 6.95
N PRO A 302 -21.30 4.37 6.00
CA PRO A 302 -22.71 4.68 5.80
C PRO A 302 -23.51 4.52 7.10
N GLY A 303 -24.41 5.46 7.38
CA GLY A 303 -25.18 5.49 8.63
C GLY A 303 -24.46 6.16 9.81
N GLY A 304 -23.18 6.52 9.64
CA GLY A 304 -22.47 7.44 10.52
C GLY A 304 -22.57 8.90 10.07
N ALA A 305 -21.67 9.75 10.57
CA ALA A 305 -21.57 11.16 10.19
C ALA A 305 -20.93 11.34 8.80
N ALA A 306 -20.15 10.37 8.32
CA ALA A 306 -19.45 10.43 7.02
C ALA A 306 -18.62 11.72 6.83
N ASP A 307 -18.09 12.30 7.91
CA ASP A 307 -17.44 13.61 7.93
C ASP A 307 -15.90 13.54 7.85
N ALA A 308 -15.31 12.37 7.60
CA ALA A 308 -13.86 12.20 7.57
C ALA A 308 -13.17 13.11 6.53
N LEU A 309 -13.64 13.12 5.28
CA LEU A 309 -13.03 14.00 4.26
C LEU A 309 -13.27 15.48 4.56
N TRP A 310 -14.38 15.83 5.21
CA TRP A 310 -14.60 17.21 5.66
C TRP A 310 -13.48 17.64 6.59
N TYR A 311 -13.19 16.88 7.65
CA TYR A 311 -12.12 17.25 8.58
C TYR A 311 -10.74 17.20 7.96
N ILE A 312 -10.45 16.21 7.13
CA ILE A 312 -9.15 16.10 6.44
C ILE A 312 -8.91 17.33 5.55
N LEU A 313 -9.91 17.76 4.79
CA LEU A 313 -9.80 18.93 3.91
C LEU A 313 -9.78 20.28 4.66
N GLN A 314 -9.97 20.27 5.97
CA GLN A 314 -9.80 21.44 6.83
C GLN A 314 -8.41 21.46 7.52
N GLN A 315 -7.65 20.36 7.48
CA GLN A 315 -6.34 20.26 8.12
C GLN A 315 -5.24 20.82 7.20
N PRO A 316 -4.50 21.87 7.60
CA PRO A 316 -3.46 22.48 6.75
C PRO A 316 -2.32 21.53 6.38
N THR A 317 -2.10 20.48 7.16
CA THR A 317 -1.10 19.45 6.86
C THR A 317 -1.47 18.58 5.66
N TRP A 318 -2.76 18.42 5.38
CA TRP A 318 -3.27 17.53 4.34
C TRP A 318 -3.97 18.25 3.21
N ALA A 319 -4.55 19.43 3.43
CA ALA A 319 -5.33 20.15 2.43
C ALA A 319 -4.45 21.14 1.66
N ARG A 320 -4.56 21.13 0.32
CA ARG A 320 -3.99 22.20 -0.53
C ARG A 320 -4.79 23.51 -0.40
N PHE A 321 -6.09 23.38 -0.14
CA PHE A 321 -7.02 24.49 0.00
C PHE A 321 -7.84 24.32 1.30
N PRO A 322 -7.27 24.67 2.47
CA PRO A 322 -8.01 24.63 3.73
C PRO A 322 -9.15 25.66 3.73
N GLU A 323 -10.05 25.56 4.72
CA GLU A 323 -11.19 26.49 4.91
C GLU A 323 -12.31 26.34 3.87
N LEU A 324 -12.69 25.09 3.60
CA LEU A 324 -13.81 24.82 2.69
C LEU A 324 -15.12 25.48 3.20
N PRO A 325 -15.90 26.12 2.30
CA PRO A 325 -17.19 26.68 2.67
C PRO A 325 -18.16 25.62 3.20
N LEU A 326 -19.01 25.96 4.17
CA LEU A 326 -19.94 25.02 4.80
C LEU A 326 -20.88 24.29 3.81
N TRP A 327 -21.19 24.91 2.67
CA TRP A 327 -22.05 24.30 1.64
C TRP A 327 -21.40 23.07 0.98
N THR A 328 -20.07 22.88 1.07
CA THR A 328 -19.40 21.69 0.53
C THR A 328 -19.50 20.49 1.47
N PHE A 329 -19.97 20.67 2.71
CA PHE A 329 -20.07 19.58 3.69
C PHE A 329 -20.84 18.35 3.18
N PRO A 330 -22.05 18.47 2.59
CA PRO A 330 -22.76 17.31 2.05
C PRO A 330 -22.01 16.63 0.89
N LEU A 331 -21.25 17.39 0.10
CA LEU A 331 -20.42 16.83 -0.98
C LEU A 331 -19.27 16.00 -0.42
N THR A 332 -18.62 16.49 0.64
CA THR A 332 -17.57 15.73 1.34
C THR A 332 -18.11 14.49 2.05
N GLN A 333 -19.37 14.49 2.50
CA GLN A 333 -20.03 13.30 3.05
C GLN A 333 -20.29 12.23 1.98
N ALA A 334 -20.80 12.66 0.82
CA ALA A 334 -20.96 11.76 -0.32
C ALA A 334 -19.61 11.18 -0.76
N ALA A 335 -18.58 12.02 -0.91
CA ALA A 335 -17.24 11.59 -1.26
C ALA A 335 -16.65 10.60 -0.24
N THR A 336 -16.79 10.86 1.06
CA THR A 336 -16.32 9.98 2.15
C THR A 336 -16.95 8.60 2.02
N THR A 337 -18.27 8.56 1.83
CA THR A 337 -19.04 7.33 1.68
C THR A 337 -18.63 6.56 0.42
N MET A 338 -18.47 7.25 -0.71
CA MET A 338 -18.07 6.65 -1.98
C MET A 338 -16.64 6.09 -1.92
N THR A 339 -15.69 6.81 -1.31
CA THR A 339 -14.33 6.32 -1.08
C THR A 339 -14.33 5.05 -0.24
N TRP A 340 -15.12 5.00 0.84
CA TRP A 340 -15.21 3.78 1.66
C TRP A 340 -15.79 2.60 0.88
N PHE A 341 -16.87 2.80 0.10
CA PHE A 341 -17.43 1.74 -0.75
C PHE A 341 -16.44 1.25 -1.81
N TYR A 342 -15.70 2.17 -2.43
CA TYR A 342 -14.65 1.83 -3.37
C TYR A 342 -13.59 0.95 -2.72
N GLU A 343 -13.09 1.35 -1.56
CA GLU A 343 -12.06 0.61 -0.82
C GLU A 343 -12.51 -0.80 -0.42
N VAL A 344 -13.70 -0.93 0.17
CA VAL A 344 -14.25 -2.24 0.60
C VAL A 344 -14.60 -3.14 -0.58
N SER A 345 -14.91 -2.57 -1.75
CA SER A 345 -15.19 -3.35 -2.97
C SER A 345 -13.94 -3.76 -3.75
N GLY A 346 -12.73 -3.42 -3.29
CA GLY A 346 -11.45 -3.85 -3.88
C GLY A 346 -11.32 -5.35 -4.21
N PRO A 347 -11.76 -6.29 -3.35
CA PRO A 347 -11.71 -7.72 -3.68
C PRO A 347 -12.71 -8.12 -4.77
N ILE A 348 -13.85 -7.42 -4.86
CA ILE A 348 -14.84 -7.63 -5.92
C ILE A 348 -14.25 -7.17 -7.25
N PHE A 349 -13.56 -6.02 -7.25
CA PHE A 349 -12.80 -5.54 -8.41
C PHE A 349 -11.73 -6.55 -8.85
N PHE A 350 -10.88 -7.00 -7.93
CA PHE A 350 -9.85 -8.00 -8.23
C PHE A 350 -10.47 -9.28 -8.83
N PHE A 351 -11.54 -9.78 -8.20
CA PHE A 351 -12.23 -10.97 -8.69
C PHE A 351 -12.86 -10.77 -10.07
N ALA A 352 -13.46 -9.60 -10.32
CA ALA A 352 -14.02 -9.25 -11.63
C ALA A 352 -12.93 -9.18 -12.72
N ALA A 353 -11.79 -8.54 -12.43
CA ALA A 353 -10.66 -8.43 -13.34
C ALA A 353 -10.06 -9.82 -13.69
N VAL A 354 -9.90 -10.70 -12.70
CA VAL A 354 -9.44 -12.08 -12.96
C VAL A 354 -10.47 -12.87 -13.78
N LEU A 355 -11.77 -12.65 -13.54
CA LEU A 355 -12.83 -13.35 -14.25
C LEU A 355 -12.99 -12.89 -15.70
N GLU A 356 -12.56 -11.67 -16.05
CA GLU A 356 -12.46 -11.21 -17.44
C GLU A 356 -11.45 -12.06 -18.24
N ASP A 357 -10.32 -12.41 -17.62
CA ASP A 357 -9.20 -13.15 -18.22
C ASP A 357 -9.39 -14.69 -18.26
N VAL A 358 -10.46 -15.21 -17.66
CA VAL A 358 -10.70 -16.67 -17.54
C VAL A 358 -12.05 -17.03 -18.12
N GLU A 359 -12.14 -18.17 -18.80
CA GLU A 359 -13.43 -18.75 -19.19
C GLU A 359 -13.91 -19.74 -18.12
N PRO A 360 -14.94 -19.39 -17.31
CA PRO A 360 -15.30 -20.21 -16.16
C PRO A 360 -16.11 -21.44 -16.58
N GLU A 361 -15.81 -22.60 -16.00
CA GLU A 361 -16.55 -23.84 -16.27
C GLU A 361 -17.93 -23.85 -15.61
N LYS A 362 -18.06 -23.27 -14.41
CA LYS A 362 -19.29 -23.28 -13.61
C LYS A 362 -20.32 -22.27 -14.12
N ARG A 363 -21.58 -22.68 -14.25
CA ARG A 363 -22.69 -21.84 -14.76
C ARG A 363 -22.89 -20.53 -13.97
N TRP A 364 -22.75 -20.55 -12.65
CA TRP A 364 -22.92 -19.35 -11.82
C TRP A 364 -21.80 -18.32 -12.05
N LEU A 365 -20.56 -18.77 -12.28
CA LEU A 365 -19.43 -17.90 -12.62
C LEU A 365 -19.62 -17.29 -14.01
N LYS A 366 -20.16 -18.03 -14.99
CA LYS A 366 -20.54 -17.48 -16.31
C LYS A 366 -21.57 -16.36 -16.17
N ARG A 367 -22.59 -16.54 -15.34
CA ARG A 367 -23.60 -15.50 -15.05
C ARG A 367 -22.97 -14.28 -14.40
N LEU A 368 -22.04 -14.49 -13.46
CA LEU A 368 -21.34 -13.40 -12.78
C LEU A 368 -20.40 -12.63 -13.72
N LYS A 369 -19.65 -13.32 -14.58
CA LYS A 369 -18.85 -12.71 -15.66
C LYS A 369 -19.74 -11.87 -16.59
N ALA A 370 -20.87 -12.42 -17.03
CA ALA A 370 -21.83 -11.71 -17.87
C ALA A 370 -22.44 -10.48 -17.17
N PHE A 371 -22.68 -10.57 -15.86
CA PHE A 371 -23.12 -9.43 -15.06
C PHE A 371 -22.06 -8.32 -15.04
N PHE A 372 -20.81 -8.63 -14.67
CA PHE A 372 -19.73 -7.64 -14.63
C PHE A 372 -19.45 -7.02 -16.00
N ALA A 373 -19.49 -7.82 -17.07
CA ALA A 373 -19.35 -7.34 -18.44
C ALA A 373 -20.50 -6.41 -18.84
N ARG A 374 -21.75 -6.76 -18.50
CA ARG A 374 -22.94 -5.94 -18.78
C ARG A 374 -22.89 -4.60 -18.06
N THR A 375 -22.48 -4.59 -16.80
CA THR A 375 -22.37 -3.34 -16.01
C THR A 375 -21.07 -2.60 -16.27
N ARG A 376 -20.14 -3.17 -17.07
CA ARG A 376 -18.77 -2.68 -17.26
C ARG A 376 -18.09 -2.41 -15.91
N PHE A 377 -18.29 -3.29 -14.94
CA PHE A 377 -17.94 -3.06 -13.54
C PHE A 377 -16.46 -2.65 -13.36
N VAL A 378 -15.54 -3.37 -14.00
CA VAL A 378 -14.09 -3.08 -13.94
C VAL A 378 -13.81 -1.65 -14.43
N TYR A 379 -14.36 -1.25 -15.58
CA TYR A 379 -14.16 0.09 -16.11
C TYR A 379 -14.80 1.19 -15.26
N VAL A 380 -15.98 0.96 -14.72
CA VAL A 380 -16.64 1.92 -13.81
C VAL A 380 -15.83 2.08 -12.53
N TYR A 381 -15.32 0.98 -11.96
CA TYR A 381 -14.46 0.99 -10.78
C TYR A 381 -13.16 1.76 -11.05
N LEU A 382 -12.48 1.46 -12.16
CA LEU A 382 -11.26 2.16 -12.57
C LEU A 382 -11.49 3.66 -12.84
N ALA A 383 -12.61 4.02 -13.51
CA ALA A 383 -12.96 5.40 -13.79
C ALA A 383 -13.22 6.18 -12.49
N PHE A 384 -13.92 5.57 -11.53
CA PHE A 384 -14.10 6.16 -10.20
C PHE A 384 -12.77 6.30 -9.47
N GLY A 385 -11.94 5.26 -9.44
CA GLY A 385 -10.61 5.29 -8.81
C GLY A 385 -9.74 6.39 -9.40
N LEU A 386 -9.73 6.54 -10.72
CA LEU A 386 -9.04 7.63 -11.42
C LEU A 386 -9.54 9.00 -10.97
N ALA A 387 -10.85 9.23 -11.03
CA ALA A 387 -11.45 10.50 -10.62
C ALA A 387 -11.17 10.82 -9.15
N MET A 388 -11.25 9.81 -8.28
CA MET A 388 -10.95 9.94 -6.85
C MET A 388 -9.49 10.34 -6.62
N HIS A 389 -8.53 9.65 -7.22
CA HIS A 389 -7.10 9.95 -7.05
C HIS A 389 -6.69 11.28 -7.68
N VAL A 390 -7.28 11.66 -8.81
CA VAL A 390 -7.12 13.01 -9.36
C VAL A 390 -7.69 14.05 -8.40
N GLY A 391 -8.86 13.79 -7.79
CA GLY A 391 -9.44 14.66 -6.77
C GLY A 391 -8.54 14.80 -5.54
N ILE A 392 -7.99 13.68 -5.04
CA ILE A 392 -7.02 13.67 -3.94
C ILE A 392 -5.79 14.49 -4.32
N GLU A 393 -5.18 14.25 -5.48
CA GLU A 393 -4.01 15.02 -5.93
C GLU A 393 -4.34 16.52 -6.05
N LEU A 394 -5.51 16.89 -6.57
CA LEU A 394 -5.87 18.30 -6.73
C LEU A 394 -6.15 19.01 -5.40
N THR A 395 -6.65 18.29 -4.39
CA THR A 395 -7.17 18.91 -3.15
C THR A 395 -6.33 18.63 -1.91
N MET A 396 -5.47 17.61 -1.94
CA MET A 396 -4.74 17.10 -0.78
C MET A 396 -3.24 16.95 -1.06
N GLU A 397 -2.42 17.14 -0.03
CA GLU A 397 -0.99 16.82 0.01
C GLU A 397 -0.78 15.45 0.66
N VAL A 398 -1.02 14.38 -0.11
CA VAL A 398 -0.79 12.99 0.33
C VAL A 398 0.52 12.41 -0.22
N GLY A 399 1.42 13.28 -0.68
CA GLY A 399 2.65 12.89 -1.35
C GLY A 399 2.39 12.08 -2.63
N PRO A 400 3.26 11.14 -2.99
CA PRO A 400 3.17 10.37 -4.23
C PRO A 400 2.11 9.26 -4.24
N PHE A 401 1.25 9.15 -3.21
CA PHE A 401 0.26 8.08 -3.09
C PHE A 401 -0.63 7.96 -4.32
N SER A 402 -1.23 9.06 -4.78
CA SER A 402 -2.15 9.07 -5.91
C SER A 402 -1.48 8.57 -7.19
N LEU A 403 -0.23 9.00 -7.44
CA LEU A 403 0.53 8.56 -8.61
C LEU A 403 0.89 7.08 -8.54
N ALA A 404 1.31 6.59 -7.37
CA ALA A 404 1.62 5.17 -7.17
C ALA A 404 0.38 4.29 -7.35
N ALA A 405 -0.77 4.72 -6.82
CA ALA A 405 -2.03 3.99 -6.95
C ALA A 405 -2.60 4.01 -8.38
N LEU A 406 -2.43 5.10 -9.12
CA LEU A 406 -2.84 5.21 -10.53
C LEU A 406 -1.95 4.43 -11.50
N ALA A 407 -0.72 4.11 -11.09
CA ALA A 407 0.21 3.31 -11.88
C ALA A 407 -0.17 1.82 -11.94
N LEU A 408 -0.95 1.36 -10.96
CA LEU A 408 -1.39 -0.03 -10.77
C LEU A 408 -2.78 -0.24 -11.37
#